data_AF-A0A267TDY8-F1
#
_entry.id   AF-A0A267TDY8-F1
#
_cell.length_a   1.000
_cell.length_b   1.000
_cell.length_c   1.000
_cell.angle_alpha   90.00
_cell.angle_beta   90.00
_cell.angle_gamma   90.00
#
_symmetry.space_group_name_H-M   'P 1'
#
loop_
_entity.id
_entity.type
_entity.pdbx_description
1 polymer ?
#
loop_
_entity_poly.entity_id
_entity_poly.type
_entity_poly.pdbx_seq_one_letter_code
_entity_poly.pdbx_strand_id
1 'polypeptide(L)'
;MQFHYVNYSNQELAVVQELFEEYSLELGIDLCFQNFEQELQTLSKVYAPPTGCIIILYHEQHPAGCVALKPIGQGVCEMKRLYIRPDFRGLKYGKKLAHELVSFAHKAGYSTMKLDTLTTLTDAIRLYRSMKFVETAPYVYNPLDNVLYFELNLEDYFQSKLES
;
A
#
# COMPACT_ATOMS: atom_id res chain seq x y z
N MET A 1 -0.23 -15.98 10.58
CA MET A 1 -0.21 -14.77 9.74
C MET A 1 0.66 -13.74 10.46
N GLN A 2 1.62 -13.14 9.76
CA GLN A 2 2.59 -12.20 10.33
C GLN A 2 2.82 -11.02 9.38
N PHE A 3 2.95 -9.82 9.93
CA PHE A 3 3.40 -8.65 9.18
C PHE A 3 4.91 -8.52 9.31
N HIS A 4 5.57 -8.31 8.19
CA HIS A 4 7.02 -8.17 8.11
C HIS A 4 7.36 -6.83 7.46
N TYR A 5 7.99 -5.95 8.24
CA TYR A 5 8.49 -4.66 7.75
C TYR A 5 9.83 -4.92 7.05
N VAL A 6 9.90 -4.57 5.77
CA VAL A 6 11.07 -4.85 4.93
C VAL A 6 12.28 -4.05 5.40
N ASN A 7 13.40 -4.73 5.65
CA ASN A 7 14.68 -4.12 6.03
C ASN A 7 15.62 -3.87 4.85
N TYR A 8 15.13 -4.08 3.62
CA TYR A 8 15.85 -3.84 2.37
C TYR A 8 17.09 -4.73 2.19
N SER A 9 17.09 -5.93 2.79
CA SER A 9 18.04 -6.97 2.41
C SER A 9 17.74 -7.50 1.00
N ASN A 10 18.75 -8.04 0.30
CA ASN A 10 18.58 -8.60 -1.03
C ASN A 10 17.49 -9.68 -1.09
N GLN A 11 17.37 -10.50 -0.05
CA GLN A 11 16.37 -11.57 0.03
C GLN A 11 14.95 -11.01 0.16
N GLU A 12 14.74 -10.01 1.02
CA GLU A 12 13.41 -9.39 1.17
C GLU A 12 13.02 -8.62 -0.09
N LEU A 13 13.99 -7.96 -0.74
CA LEU A 13 13.73 -7.20 -1.96
C LEU A 13 13.40 -8.08 -3.16
N ALA A 14 13.95 -9.29 -3.22
CA ALA A 14 13.51 -10.30 -4.19
C ALA A 14 12.03 -10.67 -3.99
N VAL A 15 11.58 -10.84 -2.74
CA VAL A 15 10.16 -11.14 -2.44
C VAL A 15 9.26 -9.95 -2.78
N VAL A 16 9.70 -8.73 -2.47
CA VAL A 16 8.94 -7.50 -2.83
C VAL A 16 8.81 -7.38 -4.35
N GLN A 17 9.88 -7.63 -5.10
CA GLN A 17 9.88 -7.61 -6.56
C GLN A 17 8.86 -8.61 -7.11
N GLU A 18 8.93 -9.87 -6.66
CA GLU A 18 8.00 -10.92 -7.09
C GLU A 18 6.54 -10.49 -6.89
N LEU A 19 6.20 -9.98 -5.70
CA LEU A 19 4.85 -9.50 -5.40
C LEU A 19 4.44 -8.28 -6.25
N PHE A 20 5.36 -7.38 -6.55
CA PHE A 20 5.08 -6.20 -7.38
C PHE A 20 4.91 -6.54 -8.86
N GLU A 21 5.70 -7.50 -9.36
CA GLU A 21 5.57 -8.03 -10.72
C GLU A 21 4.23 -8.75 -10.89
N GLU A 22 3.85 -9.62 -9.96
CA GLU A 22 2.54 -10.26 -9.96
C GLU A 22 1.40 -9.24 -9.96
N TYR A 23 1.48 -8.21 -9.11
CA TYR A 23 0.49 -7.13 -9.07
C TYR A 23 0.41 -6.37 -10.40
N SER A 24 1.56 -6.09 -11.02
CA SER A 24 1.64 -5.43 -12.33
C SER A 24 0.94 -6.24 -13.42
N LEU A 25 1.27 -7.53 -13.48
CA LEU A 25 0.70 -8.46 -14.44
C LEU A 25 -0.82 -8.56 -14.29
N GLU A 26 -1.32 -8.61 -13.06
CA GLU A 26 -2.76 -8.68 -12.81
C GLU A 26 -3.50 -7.40 -13.19
N LEU A 27 -2.91 -6.23 -12.95
CA LEU A 27 -3.51 -4.97 -13.35
C LEU A 27 -3.46 -4.73 -14.87
N GLY A 28 -2.67 -5.52 -15.61
CA GLY A 28 -2.39 -5.24 -17.02
C GLY A 28 -1.70 -3.90 -17.24
N ILE A 29 -1.08 -3.35 -16.18
CA ILE A 29 -0.26 -2.14 -16.24
C ILE A 29 1.16 -2.62 -16.35
N ASP A 30 1.90 -2.08 -17.30
CA ASP A 30 3.33 -2.27 -17.33
C ASP A 30 3.97 -1.33 -16.29
N LEU A 31 4.24 -1.85 -15.09
CA LEU A 31 5.08 -1.16 -14.12
C LEU A 31 6.56 -1.19 -14.55
N CYS A 32 6.88 -1.90 -15.65
CA CYS A 32 8.16 -1.98 -16.33
C CYS A 32 9.32 -1.91 -15.34
N PHE A 33 9.51 -3.00 -14.59
CA PHE A 33 10.68 -3.15 -13.72
C PHE A 33 11.95 -3.44 -14.54
N GLN A 34 12.27 -2.55 -15.48
CA GLN A 34 13.46 -2.70 -16.30
C GLN A 34 14.67 -2.35 -15.42
N ASN A 35 15.43 -3.40 -15.09
CA ASN A 35 16.70 -3.36 -14.33
C ASN A 35 16.52 -3.35 -12.80
N PHE A 36 16.25 -4.54 -12.24
CA PHE A 36 15.98 -4.79 -10.82
C PHE A 36 16.94 -4.08 -9.86
N GLU A 37 18.24 -4.02 -10.16
CA GLU A 37 19.24 -3.42 -9.28
C GLU A 37 19.10 -1.89 -9.17
N GLN A 38 18.73 -1.21 -10.26
CA GLN A 38 18.44 0.24 -10.24
C GLN A 38 17.12 0.53 -9.54
N GLU A 39 16.16 -0.38 -9.67
CA GLU A 39 14.87 -0.24 -9.01
C GLU A 39 14.94 -0.54 -7.52
N LEU A 40 15.77 -1.48 -7.07
CA LEU A 40 16.15 -1.72 -5.67
C LEU A 40 16.62 -0.44 -4.97
N GLN A 41 17.50 0.31 -5.64
CA GLN A 41 17.99 1.60 -5.15
C GLN A 41 16.89 2.66 -5.14
N THR A 42 15.90 2.54 -6.02
CA THR A 42 14.76 3.45 -6.07
C THR A 42 13.71 3.11 -5.01
N LEU A 43 13.42 1.82 -4.80
CA LEU A 43 12.51 1.33 -3.77
C LEU A 43 12.99 1.71 -2.38
N SER A 44 14.29 1.58 -2.10
CA SER A 44 14.86 2.06 -0.84
C SER A 44 14.77 3.58 -0.74
N LYS A 45 15.08 4.36 -1.78
CA LYS A 45 14.92 5.82 -1.72
C LYS A 45 13.48 6.29 -1.51
N VAL A 46 12.50 5.59 -2.07
CA VAL A 46 11.09 6.01 -2.08
C VAL A 46 10.32 5.52 -0.85
N TYR A 47 10.62 4.30 -0.39
CA TYR A 47 9.84 3.62 0.64
C TYR A 47 10.62 3.34 1.92
N ALA A 48 11.92 3.64 2.02
CA ALA A 48 12.67 3.26 3.22
C ALA A 48 12.26 4.07 4.46
N PRO A 49 12.42 3.47 5.66
CA PRO A 49 12.37 4.18 6.93
C PRO A 49 13.30 5.39 6.99
N PRO A 50 13.00 6.40 7.83
CA PRO A 50 11.92 6.42 8.83
C PRO A 50 10.57 6.89 8.29
N THR A 51 10.51 7.42 7.06
CA THR A 51 9.31 8.09 6.54
C THR A 51 8.47 7.16 5.64
N GLY A 52 9.07 6.19 4.98
CA GLY A 52 8.35 5.15 4.22
C GLY A 52 8.36 3.79 4.92
N CYS A 53 7.57 2.86 4.37
CA CYS A 53 7.81 1.43 4.59
C CYS A 53 7.24 0.57 3.46
N ILE A 54 7.70 -0.68 3.40
CA ILE A 54 7.02 -1.78 2.70
C ILE A 54 6.71 -2.85 3.74
N ILE A 55 5.48 -3.35 3.74
CA ILE A 55 5.03 -4.41 4.64
C ILE A 55 4.67 -5.63 3.79
N ILE A 56 5.29 -6.76 4.07
CA ILE A 56 4.92 -8.06 3.51
C ILE A 56 4.01 -8.77 4.53
N LEU A 57 2.91 -9.32 4.04
CA LEU A 57 2.07 -10.22 4.79
C LEU A 57 2.50 -11.66 4.54
N TYR A 58 2.89 -12.38 5.59
CA TYR A 58 3.15 -13.81 5.52
C TYR A 58 1.97 -14.62 6.06
N HIS A 59 1.54 -15.63 5.31
CA HIS A 59 0.71 -16.73 5.80
C HIS A 59 1.64 -17.92 6.03
N GLU A 60 1.88 -18.24 7.31
CA GLU A 60 2.94 -19.17 7.71
C GLU A 60 4.31 -18.69 7.19
N GLN A 61 4.94 -19.44 6.28
CA GLN A 61 6.20 -19.08 5.63
C GLN A 61 6.02 -18.53 4.21
N HIS A 62 4.78 -18.42 3.72
CA HIS A 62 4.49 -18.00 2.35
C HIS A 62 4.13 -16.51 2.30
N PRO A 63 4.76 -15.71 1.42
CA PRO A 63 4.36 -14.33 1.21
C PRO A 63 2.97 -14.34 0.54
N ALA A 64 1.99 -13.77 1.24
CA ALA A 64 0.59 -13.73 0.86
C ALA A 64 0.19 -12.40 0.21
N GLY A 65 0.99 -11.35 0.38
CA GLY A 65 0.74 -10.03 -0.21
C GLY A 65 1.64 -8.95 0.36
N CYS A 66 1.50 -7.73 -0.15
CA CYS A 66 2.27 -6.58 0.28
C CYS A 66 1.48 -5.27 0.24
N VAL A 67 2.01 -4.25 0.90
CA VAL A 67 1.60 -2.86 0.73
C VAL A 67 2.79 -1.95 1.03
N ALA A 68 2.81 -0.77 0.40
CA ALA A 68 3.84 0.23 0.60
C ALA A 68 3.25 1.57 1.04
N LEU A 69 4.02 2.32 1.83
CA LEU A 69 3.76 3.70 2.19
C LEU A 69 4.84 4.59 1.60
N LYS A 70 4.43 5.62 0.85
CA LYS A 70 5.30 6.64 0.28
C LYS A 70 5.02 8.02 0.90
N PRO A 71 6.02 8.75 1.40
CA PRO A 71 5.85 10.15 1.77
C PRO A 71 5.54 11.02 0.55
N ILE A 72 4.57 11.91 0.65
CA ILE A 72 4.27 12.92 -0.41
C ILE A 72 4.36 14.37 0.09
N GLY A 73 4.84 14.56 1.33
CA GLY A 73 5.16 15.87 1.91
C GLY A 73 4.07 16.44 2.81
N GLN A 74 4.42 17.47 3.59
CA GLN A 74 3.48 18.24 4.44
C GLN A 74 2.63 17.38 5.41
N GLY A 75 3.20 16.32 5.98
CA GLY A 75 2.47 15.41 6.86
C GLY A 75 1.51 14.46 6.13
N VAL A 76 1.61 14.35 4.80
CA VAL A 76 0.80 13.47 3.97
C VAL A 76 1.64 12.29 3.45
N CYS A 77 1.06 11.09 3.52
CA CYS A 77 1.60 9.86 2.94
C CYS A 77 0.62 9.28 1.91
N GLU A 78 1.12 8.36 1.09
CA GLU A 78 0.36 7.65 0.07
C GLU A 78 0.46 6.13 0.32
N MET A 79 -0.68 5.45 0.40
CA MET A 79 -0.74 3.99 0.34
C MET A 79 -0.61 3.56 -1.13
N LYS A 80 0.35 2.68 -1.40
CA LYS A 80 0.63 2.16 -2.75
C LYS A 80 0.73 0.64 -2.74
N ARG A 81 0.42 0.05 -3.90
CA ARG A 81 0.72 -1.37 -4.22
C ARG A 81 0.15 -2.34 -3.18
N LEU A 82 -1.08 -2.11 -2.74
CA LEU A 82 -1.81 -3.04 -1.89
C LEU A 82 -2.22 -4.25 -2.74
N TYR A 83 -1.58 -5.38 -2.52
CA TYR A 83 -1.78 -6.60 -3.29
C TYR A 83 -1.88 -7.82 -2.37
N ILE A 84 -2.81 -8.71 -2.69
CA ILE A 84 -2.97 -10.02 -2.04
C ILE A 84 -3.01 -11.06 -3.16
N ARG A 85 -2.12 -12.06 -3.05
CA ARG A 85 -2.06 -13.19 -3.96
C ARG A 85 -3.42 -13.91 -4.05
N PRO A 86 -3.82 -14.38 -5.24
CA PRO A 86 -5.12 -15.03 -5.45
C PRO A 86 -5.47 -16.10 -4.40
N ASP A 87 -4.52 -16.96 -4.05
CA ASP A 87 -4.69 -18.08 -3.11
C ASP A 87 -5.03 -17.65 -1.67
N PHE A 88 -4.79 -16.38 -1.32
CA PHE A 88 -5.05 -15.84 0.02
C PHE A 88 -6.20 -14.82 0.06
N ARG A 89 -6.96 -14.68 -1.05
CA ARG A 89 -8.14 -13.81 -1.11
C ARG A 89 -9.31 -14.38 -0.32
N GLY A 90 -10.28 -13.54 0.02
CA GLY A 90 -11.41 -13.91 0.87
C GLY A 90 -11.08 -14.03 2.37
N LEU A 91 -9.79 -14.09 2.76
CA LEU A 91 -9.34 -14.19 4.16
C LEU A 91 -9.28 -12.86 4.92
N LYS A 92 -9.82 -11.78 4.32
CA LYS A 92 -9.76 -10.39 4.83
C LYS A 92 -8.34 -9.84 5.01
N TYR A 93 -7.35 -10.44 4.35
CA TYR A 93 -5.93 -10.06 4.44
C TYR A 93 -5.64 -8.66 3.92
N GLY A 94 -6.26 -8.24 2.82
CA GLY A 94 -6.14 -6.87 2.32
C GLY A 94 -6.56 -5.83 3.37
N LYS A 95 -7.66 -6.09 4.09
CA LYS A 95 -8.11 -5.21 5.18
C LYS A 95 -7.13 -5.14 6.33
N LYS A 96 -6.62 -6.29 6.77
CA LYS A 96 -5.65 -6.37 7.88
C LYS A 96 -4.34 -5.67 7.51
N LEU A 97 -3.84 -5.88 6.30
CA LEU A 97 -2.61 -5.27 5.81
C LEU A 97 -2.74 -3.76 5.63
N ALA A 98 -3.86 -3.29 5.08
CA ALA A 98 -4.16 -1.86 5.00
C ALA A 98 -4.27 -1.20 6.38
N HIS A 99 -4.88 -1.87 7.37
CA HIS A 99 -4.94 -1.37 8.75
C HIS A 99 -3.56 -1.27 9.40
N GLU A 100 -2.70 -2.26 9.18
CA GLU A 100 -1.32 -2.23 9.68
C GLU A 100 -0.58 -1.01 9.13
N LEU A 101 -0.70 -0.74 7.82
CA LEU A 101 -0.08 0.43 7.20
C LEU A 101 -0.62 1.76 7.72
N VAL A 102 -1.95 1.89 7.89
CA VAL A 102 -2.58 3.08 8.49
C VAL A 102 -2.08 3.30 9.93
N SER A 103 -1.90 2.23 10.69
CA SER A 103 -1.38 2.29 12.06
C SER A 103 0.09 2.70 12.09
N PHE A 104 0.90 2.21 11.16
CA PHE A 104 2.27 2.68 10.97
C PHE A 104 2.30 4.18 10.64
N ALA A 105 1.49 4.62 9.67
CA ALA A 105 1.46 6.01 9.24
C ALA A 105 1.14 6.99 10.39
N HIS A 106 0.12 6.67 11.19
CA HIS A 106 -0.24 7.45 12.35
C HIS A 106 0.88 7.50 13.39
N LYS A 107 1.52 6.36 13.71
CA LYS A 107 2.67 6.31 14.63
C LYS A 107 3.88 7.09 14.11
N ALA A 108 4.06 7.14 12.79
CA ALA A 108 5.11 7.91 12.13
C ALA A 108 4.81 9.43 12.07
N GLY A 109 3.65 9.88 12.57
CA GLY A 109 3.29 11.30 12.65
C GLY A 109 2.64 11.87 11.38
N TYR A 110 2.18 11.03 10.46
CA TYR A 110 1.37 11.50 9.34
C TYR A 110 -0.03 11.91 9.80
N SER A 111 -0.56 13.00 9.24
CA SER A 111 -1.92 13.48 9.49
C SER A 111 -2.92 12.94 8.47
N THR A 112 -2.48 12.75 7.22
CA THR A 112 -3.34 12.31 6.12
C THR A 112 -2.69 11.18 5.35
N MET A 113 -3.49 10.18 4.99
CA MET A 113 -3.12 9.15 4.03
C MET A 113 -3.97 9.28 2.77
N LYS A 114 -3.32 9.30 1.61
CA LYS A 114 -3.98 9.32 0.29
C LYS A 114 -3.73 8.02 -0.46
N LEU A 115 -4.56 7.74 -1.46
CA LEU A 115 -4.34 6.67 -2.43
C LEU A 115 -5.10 6.93 -3.73
N ASP A 116 -4.67 6.27 -4.78
CA ASP A 116 -5.36 6.17 -6.05
C ASP A 116 -5.69 4.70 -6.37
N THR A 117 -6.80 4.47 -7.07
CA THR A 117 -7.22 3.12 -7.47
C THR A 117 -8.00 3.17 -8.76
N LEU A 118 -7.86 2.14 -9.61
CA LEU A 118 -8.65 2.04 -10.83
C LEU A 118 -10.13 1.79 -10.48
N THR A 119 -11.04 2.40 -11.24
CA THR A 119 -12.49 2.22 -11.08
C THR A 119 -12.93 0.75 -11.23
N THR A 120 -12.15 -0.06 -11.94
CA THR A 120 -12.37 -1.50 -12.13
C THR A 120 -12.07 -2.34 -10.88
N LEU A 121 -11.25 -1.83 -9.95
CA LEU A 121 -10.85 -2.53 -8.72
C LEU A 121 -11.90 -2.39 -7.62
N THR A 122 -13.11 -2.92 -7.89
CA THR A 122 -14.28 -2.74 -7.01
C THR A 122 -14.08 -3.28 -5.59
N ASP A 123 -13.27 -4.33 -5.41
CA ASP A 123 -12.90 -4.85 -4.08
C ASP A 123 -12.02 -3.88 -3.29
N ALA A 124 -11.06 -3.24 -3.95
CA ALA A 124 -10.21 -2.22 -3.34
C ALA A 124 -11.05 -1.01 -2.92
N ILE A 125 -11.94 -0.53 -3.82
CA ILE A 125 -12.86 0.58 -3.53
C ILE A 125 -13.75 0.26 -2.31
N ARG A 126 -14.35 -0.94 -2.27
CA ARG A 126 -15.15 -1.40 -1.11
C ARG A 126 -14.32 -1.43 0.16
N LEU A 127 -13.08 -1.92 0.08
CA LEU A 127 -12.16 -1.94 1.20
C LEU A 127 -11.90 -0.52 1.74
N TYR A 128 -11.50 0.42 0.88
CA TYR A 128 -11.16 1.78 1.29
C TYR A 128 -12.35 2.49 1.94
N ARG A 129 -13.53 2.41 1.32
CA ARG A 129 -14.77 2.96 1.92
C ARG A 129 -15.09 2.31 3.28
N SER A 130 -14.86 1.01 3.44
CA SER A 130 -15.05 0.33 4.73
C SER A 130 -14.05 0.78 5.82
N MET A 131 -12.94 1.39 5.40
CA MET A 131 -11.92 1.99 6.24
C MET A 131 -12.10 3.51 6.41
N LYS A 132 -13.27 4.04 6.03
CA LYS A 132 -13.62 5.47 6.15
C LYS A 132 -12.78 6.40 5.26
N PHE A 133 -12.05 5.86 4.27
CA PHE A 133 -11.52 6.70 3.21
C PHE A 133 -12.68 7.36 2.46
N VAL A 134 -12.51 8.64 2.15
CA VAL A 134 -13.45 9.44 1.36
C VAL A 134 -12.81 9.81 0.03
N GLU A 135 -13.63 9.94 -1.02
CA GLU A 135 -13.14 10.37 -2.32
C GLU A 135 -12.66 11.83 -2.27
N THR A 136 -11.58 12.12 -2.98
CA THR A 136 -10.96 13.46 -3.05
C THR A 136 -10.62 13.81 -4.50
N ALA A 137 -10.24 15.07 -4.73
CA ALA A 137 -9.74 15.49 -6.02
C ALA A 137 -8.38 14.83 -6.33
N PRO A 138 -8.02 14.67 -7.63
CA PRO A 138 -6.69 14.22 -8.01
C PRO A 138 -5.59 15.05 -7.33
N TYR A 139 -4.64 14.38 -6.68
CA TYR A 139 -3.49 15.02 -6.02
C TYR A 139 -2.17 14.76 -6.76
N VAL A 140 -2.22 13.96 -7.82
CA VAL A 140 -1.10 13.64 -8.71
C VAL A 140 -1.65 13.47 -10.12
N TYR A 141 -0.87 13.89 -11.11
CA TYR A 141 -1.18 13.58 -12.50
C TYR A 141 -1.14 12.07 -12.73
N ASN A 142 -2.22 11.51 -13.26
CA ASN A 142 -2.27 10.12 -13.68
C ASN A 142 -2.66 10.08 -15.17
N PRO A 143 -1.87 9.41 -16.03
CA PRO A 143 -2.20 9.30 -17.44
C PRO A 143 -3.41 8.39 -17.72
N LEU A 144 -3.94 7.71 -16.69
CA LEU A 144 -5.11 6.83 -16.80
C LEU A 144 -6.40 7.59 -16.50
N ASP A 145 -7.37 7.50 -17.41
CA ASP A 145 -8.65 8.23 -17.31
C ASP A 145 -9.63 7.63 -16.28
N ASN A 146 -9.37 6.42 -15.78
CA ASN A 146 -10.29 5.63 -14.97
C ASN A 146 -9.81 5.44 -13.53
N VAL A 147 -9.36 6.53 -12.90
CA VAL A 147 -8.75 6.51 -11.56
C VAL A 147 -9.62 7.28 -10.57
N LEU A 148 -9.86 6.67 -9.41
CA LEU A 148 -10.44 7.31 -8.24
C LEU A 148 -9.35 7.64 -7.23
N TYR A 149 -9.50 8.76 -6.55
CA TYR A 149 -8.59 9.22 -5.51
C TYR A 149 -9.32 9.23 -4.18
N PHE A 150 -8.65 8.78 -3.14
CA PHE A 150 -9.18 8.72 -1.79
C PHE A 150 -8.22 9.36 -0.79
N GLU A 151 -8.77 9.87 0.30
CA GLU A 151 -8.00 10.31 1.45
C GLU A 151 -8.64 9.86 2.77
N LEU A 152 -7.80 9.76 3.80
CA LEU A 152 -8.17 9.44 5.17
C LEU A 152 -7.45 10.41 6.10
N ASN A 153 -8.22 11.13 6.91
CA ASN A 153 -7.68 11.82 8.09
C ASN A 153 -7.35 10.76 9.15
N LEU A 154 -6.06 10.66 9.50
CA LEU A 154 -5.57 9.62 10.41
C LEU A 154 -6.00 9.88 11.85
N GLU A 155 -6.09 11.13 12.29
CA GLU A 155 -6.53 11.48 13.64
C GLU A 155 -8.02 11.10 13.83
N ASP A 156 -8.89 11.55 12.92
CA ASP A 156 -10.33 11.25 12.96
C ASP A 156 -10.59 9.74 12.91
N TYR A 157 -9.79 9.02 12.11
CA TYR A 157 -9.89 7.57 11.97
C TYR A 157 -9.63 6.84 13.29
N PHE A 158 -8.62 7.25 14.05
CA PHE A 158 -8.31 6.61 15.35
C PHE A 158 -9.24 7.09 16.47
N GLN A 159 -9.67 8.35 16.46
CA GLN A 159 -10.66 8.85 17.42
C GLN A 159 -12.00 8.10 17.30
N SER A 160 -12.52 7.94 16.08
CA SER A 160 -13.78 7.21 15.84
C SER A 160 -13.76 5.74 16.26
N LYS A 161 -12.56 5.14 16.42
CA LYS A 161 -12.40 3.76 16.91
C LYS A 161 -12.32 3.64 18.43
N LEU A 162 -11.97 4.72 19.14
CA LEU A 162 -11.98 4.74 20.61
C LEU A 162 -13.41 4.88 21.16
N GLU A 163 -14.32 5.43 20.36
CA GLU A 163 -15.72 5.68 20.72
C GLU A 163 -16.68 4.54 20.34
N SER A 164 -16.18 3.48 19.68
CA SER A 164 -16.96 2.35 19.15
C SER A 164 -16.68 1.03 19.88
#